data_AF-A0AAJ2KZD4-F1
#
_entry.id   AF-A0AAJ2KZD4-F1
#
_cell.length_a   1.000
_cell.length_b   1.000
_cell.length_c   1.000
_cell.angle_alpha   90.00
_cell.angle_beta   90.00
_cell.angle_gamma   90.00
#
_symmetry.space_group_name_H-M   'P 1'
#
loop_
_entity.id
_entity.type
_entity.pdbx_description
1 polymer ?
#
loop_
_entity_poly.entity_id
_entity_poly.type
_entity_poly.pdbx_seq_one_letter_code
_entity_poly.pdbx_strand_id
1 'polypeptide(L)'
;MSDLNTLRASLKSGEHVFADTLAFIAANYDYQPQAFNNGGVENAAGQNEGSCKTLGLALLEGLSDEEALLAFGEHYRSVVATPEGSDHGNIRALMAHGLAGVKFTQQPLTRR
;
A
#
# COMPACT_ATOMS: atom_id res chain seq x y z
N MET A 1 -7.77 18.24 -4.46
CA MET A 1 -6.45 18.50 -3.83
C MET A 1 -6.48 18.52 -2.30
N SER A 2 -7.65 18.58 -1.64
CA SER A 2 -7.77 18.46 -0.18
C SER A 2 -7.54 17.03 0.32
N ASP A 3 -8.07 16.03 -0.39
CA ASP A 3 -8.30 14.72 0.24
C ASP A 3 -7.02 13.87 0.35
N LEU A 4 -6.12 13.95 -0.63
CA LEU A 4 -4.80 13.30 -0.54
C LEU A 4 -3.92 13.91 0.55
N ASN A 5 -3.96 15.24 0.73
CA ASN A 5 -3.22 15.90 1.79
C ASN A 5 -3.76 15.51 3.17
N THR A 6 -5.08 15.37 3.30
CA THR A 6 -5.73 14.84 4.50
C THR A 6 -5.32 13.41 4.77
N LEU A 7 -5.27 12.54 3.74
CA LEU A 7 -4.74 11.18 3.89
C LEU A 7 -3.30 11.22 4.41
N ARG A 8 -2.40 11.96 3.76
CA ARG A 8 -0.99 12.06 4.16
C ARG A 8 -0.82 12.56 5.60
N ALA A 9 -1.66 13.50 6.05
CA ALA A 9 -1.68 13.95 7.43
C ALA A 9 -2.14 12.84 8.39
N SER A 10 -3.19 12.08 8.02
CA SER A 10 -3.68 10.93 8.78
C SER A 10 -2.61 9.84 8.90
N LEU A 11 -1.90 9.50 7.82
CA LEU A 11 -0.81 8.51 7.83
C LEU A 11 0.25 8.84 8.89
N LYS A 12 0.61 10.12 9.02
CA LYS A 12 1.65 10.61 9.95
C LYS A 12 1.17 10.75 11.39
N SER A 13 -0.11 10.55 11.67
CA SER A 13 -0.66 10.62 13.03
C SER A 13 -0.22 9.45 13.92
N GLY A 14 0.20 8.33 13.33
CA GLY A 14 0.54 7.09 14.04
C GLY A 14 -0.66 6.20 14.38
N GLU A 15 -1.89 6.73 14.29
CA GLU A 15 -3.13 6.01 14.60
C GLU A 15 -3.90 5.55 13.35
N HIS A 16 -3.36 5.81 12.15
CA HIS A 16 -4.00 5.42 10.90
C HIS A 16 -4.32 3.91 10.87
N VAL A 17 -5.52 3.58 10.42
CA VAL A 17 -6.00 2.21 10.26
C VAL A 17 -6.07 1.83 8.80
N PHE A 18 -5.77 0.58 8.48
CA PHE A 18 -5.71 0.10 7.10
C PHE A 18 -7.03 0.27 6.35
N ALA A 19 -8.15 0.10 7.05
CA ALA A 19 -9.48 0.29 6.51
C ALA A 19 -9.70 1.71 5.93
N ASP A 20 -9.11 2.74 6.52
CA ASP A 20 -9.24 4.13 6.05
C ASP A 20 -8.52 4.34 4.73
N THR A 21 -7.34 3.72 4.55
CA THR A 21 -6.65 3.70 3.25
C THR A 21 -7.54 3.06 2.19
N LEU A 22 -8.16 1.91 2.49
CA LEU A 22 -9.04 1.24 1.53
C LEU A 22 -10.31 2.06 1.24
N ALA A 23 -10.89 2.70 2.24
CA ALA A 23 -12.05 3.58 2.08
C ALA A 23 -11.71 4.79 1.21
N PHE A 24 -10.55 5.41 1.45
CA PHE A 24 -10.05 6.52 0.63
C PHE A 24 -9.88 6.10 -0.84
N ILE A 25 -9.28 4.93 -1.08
CA ILE A 25 -9.11 4.38 -2.43
C ILE A 25 -10.48 4.14 -3.08
N ALA A 26 -11.40 3.49 -2.36
CA ALA A 26 -12.72 3.15 -2.87
C ALA A 26 -13.58 4.39 -3.21
N ALA A 27 -13.37 5.51 -2.51
CA ALA A 27 -14.07 6.77 -2.79
C ALA A 27 -13.51 7.50 -4.01
N ASN A 28 -12.18 7.50 -4.20
CA ASN A 28 -11.50 8.39 -5.13
C ASN A 28 -10.95 7.70 -6.40
N TYR A 29 -10.91 6.38 -6.44
CA TYR A 29 -10.28 5.62 -7.51
C TYR A 29 -11.12 4.43 -7.95
N ASP A 30 -11.00 4.08 -9.22
CA ASP A 30 -11.48 2.82 -9.75
C ASP A 30 -10.37 1.77 -9.69
N TYR A 31 -10.69 0.64 -9.04
CA TYR A 31 -9.76 -0.47 -8.87
C TYR A 31 -10.00 -1.56 -9.91
N GLN A 32 -8.92 -2.01 -10.52
CA GLN A 32 -8.87 -3.20 -11.34
C GLN A 32 -7.85 -4.19 -10.76
N PRO A 33 -8.24 -5.45 -10.51
CA PRO A 33 -7.31 -6.48 -10.06
C PRO A 33 -6.15 -6.66 -11.05
N GLN A 34 -4.94 -6.58 -10.53
CA GLN A 34 -3.73 -6.63 -11.35
C GLN A 34 -2.62 -7.41 -10.65
N ALA A 35 -1.89 -8.20 -11.43
CA ALA A 35 -0.69 -8.89 -10.96
C ALA A 35 0.44 -7.88 -10.71
N PHE A 36 1.23 -8.12 -9.68
CA PHE A 36 2.37 -7.27 -9.32
C PHE A 36 3.50 -8.04 -8.64
N ASN A 37 4.71 -7.52 -8.78
CA ASN A 37 5.87 -7.96 -8.02
C ASN A 37 6.22 -6.88 -7.01
N ASN A 38 6.57 -7.28 -5.79
CA ASN A 38 7.03 -6.38 -4.73
C ASN A 38 8.34 -6.93 -4.19
N GLY A 39 9.46 -6.46 -4.73
CA GLY A 39 10.79 -6.85 -4.24
C GLY A 39 11.06 -8.36 -4.32
N GLY A 40 10.52 -9.05 -5.32
CA GLY A 40 10.62 -10.51 -5.47
C GLY A 40 9.41 -11.29 -4.98
N VAL A 41 8.47 -10.66 -4.26
CA VAL A 41 7.18 -11.28 -3.91
C VAL A 41 6.22 -11.13 -5.08
N GLU A 42 5.89 -12.25 -5.74
CA GLU A 42 4.93 -12.30 -6.84
C GLU A 42 3.49 -12.42 -6.31
N ASN A 43 2.60 -11.59 -6.86
CA ASN A 43 1.20 -11.57 -6.50
C ASN A 43 0.37 -11.68 -7.78
N ALA A 44 -0.47 -12.71 -7.87
CA ALA A 44 -1.41 -12.85 -8.99
C ALA A 44 -2.53 -11.81 -8.90
N ALA A 45 -3.20 -11.53 -10.03
CA ALA A 45 -4.37 -10.66 -10.03
C ALA A 45 -5.46 -11.21 -9.09
N GLY A 46 -6.01 -10.35 -8.23
CA GLY A 46 -6.99 -10.74 -7.21
C GLY A 46 -6.39 -11.38 -5.95
N GLN A 47 -5.07 -11.60 -5.88
CA GLN A 47 -4.39 -11.94 -4.62
C GLN A 47 -3.85 -10.68 -3.95
N ASN A 48 -3.88 -10.69 -2.61
CA ASN A 48 -3.35 -9.60 -1.79
C ASN A 48 -3.90 -8.24 -2.23
N GLU A 49 -5.21 -8.17 -2.51
CA GLU A 49 -5.86 -6.98 -3.08
C GLU A 49 -5.62 -5.73 -2.25
N GLY A 50 -5.56 -5.86 -0.93
CA GLY A 50 -5.20 -4.77 -0.03
C GLY A 50 -3.82 -4.18 -0.36
N SER A 51 -2.80 -5.03 -0.53
CA SER A 51 -1.47 -4.61 -0.96
C SER A 51 -1.46 -4.06 -2.38
N CYS A 52 -2.18 -4.69 -3.30
CA CYS A 52 -2.33 -4.22 -4.69
C CYS A 52 -2.86 -2.78 -4.73
N LYS A 53 -3.93 -2.49 -3.98
CA LYS A 53 -4.55 -1.16 -3.87
C LYS A 53 -3.61 -0.16 -3.24
N THR A 54 -3.05 -0.45 -2.07
CA THR A 54 -2.19 0.48 -1.34
C THR A 54 -0.91 0.82 -2.10
N LEU A 55 -0.24 -0.18 -2.67
CA LEU A 55 0.97 0.05 -3.47
C LEU A 55 0.64 0.77 -4.79
N GLY A 56 -0.50 0.43 -5.41
CA GLY A 56 -1.01 1.14 -6.58
C GLY A 56 -1.24 2.63 -6.29
N LEU A 57 -1.86 2.94 -5.16
CA LEU A 57 -2.07 4.32 -4.70
C LEU A 57 -0.73 5.02 -4.47
N ALA A 58 0.20 4.35 -3.78
CA ALA A 58 1.50 4.92 -3.47
C ALA A 58 2.28 5.32 -4.73
N LEU A 59 2.31 4.45 -5.74
CA LEU A 59 2.97 4.76 -7.01
C LEU A 59 2.23 5.84 -7.81
N LEU A 60 0.90 5.79 -7.85
CA LEU A 60 0.08 6.74 -8.62
C LEU A 60 0.12 8.17 -8.03
N GLU A 61 0.18 8.29 -6.71
CA GLU A 61 0.18 9.58 -5.99
C GLU A 61 1.58 10.05 -5.57
N GLY A 62 2.62 9.28 -5.92
CA GLY A 62 4.00 9.59 -5.55
C GLY A 62 4.18 9.71 -4.04
N LEU A 63 3.67 8.73 -3.28
CA LEU A 63 3.94 8.61 -1.86
C LEU A 63 5.40 8.19 -1.64
N SER A 64 5.96 8.54 -0.48
CA SER A 64 7.25 7.98 -0.05
C SER A 64 7.10 6.53 0.42
N ASP A 65 8.22 5.82 0.53
CA ASP A 65 8.25 4.46 1.11
C ASP A 65 7.64 4.42 2.52
N GLU A 66 7.94 5.44 3.33
CA GLU A 66 7.38 5.60 4.67
C GLU A 66 5.87 5.81 4.63
N GLU A 67 5.36 6.70 3.76
CA GLU A 67 3.92 6.94 3.62
C GLU A 67 3.20 5.68 3.13
N ALA A 68 3.80 4.92 2.21
CA ALA A 68 3.25 3.64 1.75
C ALA A 68 3.20 2.59 2.87
N LEU A 69 4.22 2.51 3.72
CA LEU A 69 4.23 1.63 4.89
C LEU A 69 3.17 2.04 5.92
N LEU A 70 3.06 3.34 6.21
CA LEU A 70 2.04 3.87 7.13
C LEU A 70 0.61 3.62 6.62
N ALA A 71 0.41 3.59 5.30
CA ALA A 71 -0.88 3.27 4.68
C ALA A 71 -1.34 1.82 4.93
N PHE A 72 -0.45 0.93 5.38
CA PHE A 72 -0.84 -0.40 5.88
C PHE A 72 -1.33 -0.40 7.34
N GLY A 73 -1.29 0.74 8.03
CA GLY A 73 -1.85 0.93 9.37
C GLY A 73 -1.36 -0.11 10.40
N GLU A 74 -2.32 -0.77 11.04
CA GLU A 74 -2.09 -1.79 12.06
C GLU A 74 -1.28 -3.00 11.55
N HIS A 75 -1.37 -3.34 10.27
CA HIS A 75 -0.59 -4.45 9.70
C HIS A 75 0.90 -4.12 9.65
N TYR A 76 1.25 -2.87 9.31
CA TYR A 76 2.64 -2.43 9.36
C TYR A 76 3.17 -2.42 10.80
N ARG A 77 2.38 -1.90 11.75
CA ARG A 77 2.75 -1.92 13.18
C ARG A 77 2.97 -3.34 13.69
N SER A 78 2.13 -4.29 13.28
CA SER A 78 2.27 -5.71 13.64
C SER A 78 3.56 -6.33 13.09
N VAL A 79 3.92 -6.03 11.84
CA VAL A 79 5.18 -6.49 11.22
C VAL A 79 6.40 -5.92 11.96
N VAL A 80 6.37 -4.63 12.30
CA VAL A 80 7.45 -3.98 13.07
C VAL A 80 7.59 -4.60 14.46
N ALA A 81 6.48 -4.95 15.11
CA ALA A 81 6.48 -5.64 16.41
C ALA A 81 6.94 -7.10 16.33
N THR A 82 6.97 -7.71 15.14
CA THR A 82 7.33 -9.12 14.92
C THR A 82 8.46 -9.25 13.88
N PRO A 83 9.68 -8.79 14.19
CA PRO A 83 10.78 -8.75 13.23
C PRO A 83 11.11 -10.14 12.63
N GLU A 84 10.96 -11.21 13.42
CA GLU A 84 11.22 -12.60 13.00
C GLU A 84 10.00 -13.30 12.37
N GLY A 85 8.85 -12.62 12.27
CA GLY A 85 7.64 -13.19 11.66
C GLY A 85 7.76 -13.38 10.14
N SER A 86 6.93 -14.27 9.58
CA SER A 86 6.81 -14.48 8.13
C SER A 86 5.51 -13.90 7.54
N ASP A 87 4.64 -13.33 8.37
CA ASP A 87 3.36 -12.78 7.95
C ASP A 87 3.53 -11.49 7.15
N HIS A 88 2.51 -11.16 6.34
CA HIS A 88 2.45 -9.94 5.54
C HIS A 88 3.68 -9.76 4.61
N GLY A 89 3.97 -10.76 3.78
CA GLY A 89 5.12 -10.76 2.87
C GLY A 89 5.27 -9.48 2.04
N ASN A 90 4.18 -8.86 1.59
CA ASN A 90 4.24 -7.58 0.87
C ASN A 90 4.73 -6.41 1.72
N ILE A 91 4.32 -6.31 2.99
CA ILE A 91 4.77 -5.24 3.87
C ILE A 91 6.26 -5.41 4.15
N ARG A 92 6.70 -6.64 4.44
CA ARG A 92 8.13 -6.95 4.66
C ARG A 92 8.98 -6.67 3.42
N ALA A 93 8.51 -7.07 2.24
CA ALA A 93 9.21 -6.78 0.99
C ALA A 93 9.28 -5.27 0.72
N LEU A 94 8.22 -4.52 1.01
CA LEU A 94 8.23 -3.06 0.91
C LEU A 94 9.24 -2.43 1.88
N MET A 95 9.35 -2.93 3.11
CA MET A 95 10.37 -2.46 4.06
C MET A 95 11.80 -2.73 3.57
N ALA A 96 12.02 -3.86 2.88
CA ALA A 96 13.35 -4.26 2.41
C ALA A 96 13.77 -3.57 1.11
N HIS A 97 12.84 -3.34 0.18
CA HIS A 97 13.12 -2.90 -1.19
C HIS A 97 12.53 -1.54 -1.55
N GLY A 98 11.63 -1.00 -0.72
CA GLY A 98 10.91 0.23 -1.00
C GLY A 98 9.95 0.12 -2.19
N LEU A 99 9.29 1.22 -2.52
CA LEU A 99 8.41 1.33 -3.69
C LEU A 99 9.17 1.10 -5.00
N ALA A 100 10.48 1.33 -5.02
CA ALA A 100 11.35 1.04 -6.16
C ALA A 100 11.37 -0.46 -6.53
N GLY A 101 11.10 -1.35 -5.56
CA GLY A 101 10.95 -2.78 -5.78
C GLY A 101 9.58 -3.20 -6.34
N VAL A 102 8.60 -2.29 -6.35
CA VAL A 102 7.23 -2.59 -6.77
C VAL A 102 7.09 -2.40 -8.28
N LYS A 103 6.63 -3.45 -8.95
CA LYS A 103 6.40 -3.44 -10.41
C LYS A 103 5.02 -4.01 -10.70
N PHE A 104 4.17 -3.18 -11.28
CA PHE A 104 2.91 -3.61 -11.84
C PHE A 104 3.05 -3.80 -13.35
N THR A 105 2.35 -4.81 -13.90
CA THR A 105 2.23 -4.94 -15.37
C THR A 105 1.40 -3.79 -15.96
N GLN A 106 0.39 -3.33 -15.21
CA GLN A 106 -0.50 -2.22 -15.56
C GLN A 106 -0.90 -1.48 -14.28
N GLN A 107 -1.29 -0.20 -14.36
CA GLN A 107 -1.74 0.50 -13.16
C GLN A 107 -3.04 -0.12 -12.61
N PRO A 108 -3.08 -0.51 -11.32
CA PRO A 108 -4.27 -1.13 -10.72
C PRO A 108 -5.36 -0.11 -10.34
N LEU A 109 -5.01 1.19 -10.30
CA LEU A 109 -5.90 2.28 -9.92
C LEU A 109 -5.93 3.34 -11.00
N THR A 110 -7.13 3.88 -11.24
CA THR A 110 -7.35 5.08 -12.06
C THR A 110 -8.11 6.11 -11.22
N ARG A 111 -7.69 7.38 -11.26
CA ARG A 111 -8.39 8.47 -10.56
C ARG A 111 -9.79 8.66 -11.15
N ARG A 112 -10.78 8.86 -10.29
CA ARG A 112 -12.13 9.27 -10.68
C ARG A 112 -12.24 10.77 -10.96
#